data_AF-A0A9D2FA70-F1
#
_entry.id   AF-A0A9D2FA70-F1
#
_cell.length_a   1.000
_cell.length_b   1.000
_cell.length_c   1.000
_cell.angle_alpha   90.00
_cell.angle_beta   90.00
_cell.angle_gamma   90.00
#
_symmetry.space_group_name_H-M   'P 1'
#
loop_
_entity.id
_entity.type
_entity.pdbx_description
1 polymer ?
#
loop_
_entity_poly.entity_id
_entity_poly.type
_entity_poly.pdbx_seq_one_letter_code
_entity_poly.pdbx_strand_id
1 'polypeptide(L)'
;MGKKALYHGSSKIIRTPFYGKGKRYNDYGRGFYCTEHVELAKEWACTGNTIGYVNQYEIETDELNVLNLFSAEYTILHWLALLTEHRRMRISTSVMQRGIAWLHDNFKIDVNGYDAIIGYCADDSYFSFARAFLRNDISLPLLTYAMGLGKLREQFVLKSEKAFGSIYFVSYEAVDHAEYYARRKARDDQVRTAFQEKLNSDKLEGLYIQDIIREEVRPNDPRLQ
;
A
#
# COMPACT_ATOMS: atom_id res chain seq x y z
N MET A 1 -20.62 -3.28 -5.53
CA MET A 1 -20.26 -2.83 -4.17
C MET A 1 -20.97 -1.51 -3.98
N GLY A 2 -21.76 -1.32 -2.93
CA GLY A 2 -22.55 -0.09 -2.79
C GLY A 2 -21.75 1.12 -2.30
N LYS A 3 -22.50 2.09 -1.80
CA LYS A 3 -22.01 3.30 -1.12
C LYS A 3 -20.98 3.03 -0.01
N LYS A 4 -19.87 3.77 -0.02
CA LYS A 4 -18.78 3.71 0.98
C LYS A 4 -18.40 5.07 1.53
N ALA A 5 -17.92 5.11 2.77
CA ALA A 5 -17.28 6.27 3.37
C ALA A 5 -15.75 6.16 3.20
N LEU A 6 -15.13 7.19 2.65
CA LEU A 6 -13.68 7.27 2.42
C LEU A 6 -13.09 8.48 3.12
N TYR A 7 -11.88 8.31 3.66
CA TYR A 7 -11.15 9.34 4.37
C TYR A 7 -9.80 9.62 3.72
N HIS A 8 -9.45 10.89 3.58
CA HIS A 8 -8.16 11.35 3.07
C HIS A 8 -7.49 12.30 4.06
N GLY A 9 -6.34 11.88 4.59
CA GLY A 9 -5.48 12.73 5.41
C GLY A 9 -4.61 13.65 4.56
N SER A 10 -4.63 14.95 4.85
CA SER A 10 -3.69 15.89 4.24
C SER A 10 -3.51 17.16 5.08
N SER A 11 -2.56 18.02 4.70
CA SER A 11 -2.39 19.35 5.31
C SER A 11 -3.41 20.39 4.81
N LYS A 12 -4.41 19.98 4.01
CA LYS A 12 -5.39 20.87 3.40
C LYS A 12 -6.81 20.31 3.48
N ILE A 13 -7.78 21.21 3.43
CA ILE A 13 -9.17 20.83 3.17
C ILE A 13 -9.32 20.66 1.65
N ILE A 14 -9.71 19.47 1.21
CA ILE A 14 -9.87 19.11 -0.21
C ILE A 14 -11.34 18.86 -0.48
N ARG A 15 -12.08 19.91 -0.83
CA ARG A 15 -13.51 19.76 -1.17
C ARG A 15 -13.75 19.04 -2.51
N THR A 16 -12.80 19.14 -3.43
CA THR A 16 -12.91 18.56 -4.77
C THR A 16 -11.57 17.92 -5.14
N PRO A 17 -11.46 16.58 -5.08
CA PRO A 17 -10.31 15.89 -5.64
C PRO A 17 -10.34 16.02 -7.17
N PHE A 18 -9.19 16.29 -7.80
CA PHE A 18 -9.09 16.43 -9.25
C PHE A 18 -8.30 15.29 -9.86
N TYR A 19 -8.83 14.71 -10.94
CA TYR A 19 -8.14 13.69 -11.73
C TYR A 19 -6.79 14.21 -12.26
N GLY A 20 -5.82 13.31 -12.38
CA GLY A 20 -4.47 13.61 -12.87
C GLY A 20 -3.54 14.33 -11.88
N LYS A 21 -4.03 14.67 -10.67
CA LYS A 21 -3.22 15.20 -9.56
C LYS A 21 -2.56 14.07 -8.74
N GLY A 22 -1.78 14.45 -7.74
CA GLY A 22 -1.02 13.53 -6.90
C GLY A 22 0.41 13.29 -7.40
N LYS A 23 1.24 12.70 -6.54
CA LYS A 23 2.64 12.41 -6.87
C LYS A 23 2.70 11.19 -7.79
N ARG A 24 3.58 11.25 -8.80
CA ARG A 24 3.79 10.12 -9.74
C ARG A 24 4.35 8.88 -9.04
N TYR A 25 5.00 9.04 -7.90
CA TYR A 25 5.75 8.00 -7.20
C TYR A 25 5.10 7.53 -5.89
N ASN A 26 3.78 7.76 -5.74
CA ASN A 26 3.00 7.06 -4.72
C ASN A 26 2.87 5.57 -5.10
N ASP A 27 2.38 4.75 -4.17
CA ASP A 27 2.36 3.27 -4.26
C ASP A 27 1.77 2.73 -5.57
N TYR A 28 0.68 3.34 -6.02
CA TYR A 28 -0.04 2.98 -7.24
C TYR A 28 0.01 4.12 -8.28
N GLY A 29 1.05 4.96 -8.24
CA GLY A 29 1.21 6.10 -9.13
C GLY A 29 0.25 7.26 -8.84
N ARG A 30 -0.09 8.07 -9.85
CA ARG A 30 -1.03 9.19 -9.67
C ARG A 30 -2.43 8.67 -9.36
N GLY A 31 -3.12 9.34 -8.44
CA GLY A 31 -4.45 8.98 -7.98
C GLY A 31 -4.82 9.77 -6.73
N PHE A 32 -6.05 9.58 -6.26
CA PHE A 32 -6.51 10.12 -4.99
C PHE A 32 -6.56 8.99 -3.96
N TYR A 33 -5.72 9.09 -2.93
CA TYR A 33 -5.47 8.01 -1.97
C TYR A 33 -6.32 8.23 -0.73
N CYS A 34 -7.23 7.28 -0.48
CA CYS A 34 -8.13 7.30 0.65
C CYS A 34 -8.02 5.98 1.44
N THR A 35 -8.76 5.89 2.52
CA THR A 35 -8.94 4.67 3.31
C THR A 35 -10.33 4.66 3.92
N GLU A 36 -10.88 3.48 4.18
CA GLU A 36 -12.13 3.33 4.95
C GLU A 36 -11.89 3.53 6.47
N HIS A 37 -10.62 3.61 6.89
CA HIS A 37 -10.23 3.74 8.29
C HIS A 37 -9.89 5.19 8.67
N VAL A 38 -10.79 5.87 9.35
CA VAL A 38 -10.60 7.27 9.78
C VAL A 38 -9.32 7.49 10.58
N GLU A 39 -8.96 6.57 11.49
CA GLU A 39 -7.75 6.69 12.31
C GLU A 39 -6.47 6.68 11.45
N LEU A 40 -6.44 5.88 10.37
CA LEU A 40 -5.32 5.87 9.43
C LEU A 40 -5.23 7.19 8.65
N ALA A 41 -6.38 7.73 8.23
CA ALA A 41 -6.40 9.04 7.59
C ALA A 41 -5.92 10.15 8.53
N LYS A 42 -6.21 10.07 9.83
CA LYS A 42 -5.69 11.02 10.83
C LYS A 42 -4.16 10.92 10.96
N GLU A 43 -3.59 9.72 10.95
CA GLU A 43 -2.13 9.54 10.91
C GLU A 43 -1.49 10.08 9.62
N TRP A 44 -2.16 9.95 8.48
CA TRP A 44 -1.72 10.52 7.20
C TRP A 44 -1.77 12.05 7.17
N ALA A 45 -2.72 12.66 7.89
CA ALA A 45 -2.85 14.11 7.98
C ALA A 45 -1.68 14.79 8.73
N CYS A 46 -0.97 14.03 9.57
CA CYS A 46 0.01 14.55 10.54
C CYS A 46 1.47 14.24 10.17
N THR A 47 1.86 14.39 8.90
CA THR A 47 3.24 14.13 8.43
C THR A 47 4.23 15.28 8.67
N GLY A 48 3.79 16.42 9.18
CA GLY A 48 4.65 17.57 9.47
C GLY A 48 4.01 18.53 10.45
N ASN A 49 4.78 19.52 10.94
CA ASN A 49 4.38 20.46 12.01
C ASN A 49 3.29 21.48 11.64
N THR A 50 2.32 21.10 10.82
CA THR A 50 1.15 21.90 10.45
C THR A 50 -0.13 21.21 10.89
N ILE A 51 -1.22 21.97 10.99
CA ILE A 51 -2.55 21.40 11.24
C ILE A 51 -2.88 20.40 10.11
N GLY A 52 -3.19 19.17 10.50
CA GLY A 52 -3.67 18.13 9.60
C GLY A 52 -5.19 18.18 9.49
N TYR A 53 -5.71 17.72 8.35
CA TYR A 53 -7.14 17.55 8.13
C TYR A 53 -7.43 16.15 7.61
N VAL A 54 -8.46 15.52 8.18
CA VAL A 54 -9.13 14.40 7.54
C VAL A 54 -10.30 14.95 6.74
N ASN A 55 -10.29 14.64 5.45
CA ASN A 55 -11.38 14.95 4.54
C ASN A 55 -12.22 13.69 4.37
N GLN A 56 -13.52 13.79 4.68
CA GLN A 56 -14.48 12.71 4.53
C GLN A 56 -15.22 12.83 3.20
N TYR A 57 -15.36 11.70 2.54
CA TYR A 57 -16.12 11.55 1.31
C TYR A 57 -17.06 10.37 1.43
N GLU A 58 -18.06 10.36 0.56
CA GLU A 58 -18.79 9.17 0.21
C GLU A 58 -18.60 8.91 -1.29
N ILE A 59 -18.62 7.64 -1.68
CA ILE A 59 -18.44 7.20 -3.06
C ILE A 59 -19.42 6.06 -3.36
N GLU A 60 -20.04 6.10 -4.54
CA GLU A 60 -20.77 4.95 -5.08
C GLU A 60 -19.82 4.07 -5.89
N THR A 61 -19.78 2.77 -5.59
CA THR A 61 -18.82 1.83 -6.18
C THR A 61 -19.47 0.77 -7.07
N ASP A 62 -20.80 0.75 -7.19
CA ASP A 62 -21.50 -0.31 -7.92
C ASP A 62 -21.17 -0.32 -9.40
N GLU A 63 -20.93 0.85 -9.98
CA GLU A 63 -20.54 0.99 -11.38
C GLU A 63 -19.02 1.04 -11.60
N LEU A 64 -18.20 1.00 -10.55
CA LEU A 64 -16.75 1.14 -10.68
C LEU A 64 -16.09 -0.21 -10.89
N ASN A 65 -15.16 -0.28 -11.84
CA ASN A 65 -14.26 -1.42 -11.95
C ASN A 65 -13.15 -1.30 -10.89
N VAL A 66 -13.24 -2.08 -9.82
CA VAL A 66 -12.31 -2.00 -8.69
C VAL A 66 -11.35 -3.19 -8.69
N LEU A 67 -10.05 -2.90 -8.77
CA LEU A 67 -9.00 -3.90 -8.55
C LEU A 67 -8.82 -4.10 -7.05
N ASN A 68 -9.10 -5.30 -6.54
CA ASN A 68 -8.86 -5.62 -5.13
C ASN A 68 -7.68 -6.58 -4.99
N LEU A 69 -6.53 -6.06 -4.56
CA LEU A 69 -5.30 -6.85 -4.36
C LEU A 69 -5.36 -7.82 -3.17
N PHE A 70 -6.43 -7.78 -2.36
CA PHE A 70 -6.69 -8.74 -1.30
C PHE A 70 -7.57 -9.92 -1.75
N SER A 71 -8.05 -9.92 -2.99
CA SER A 71 -8.75 -11.08 -3.55
C SER A 71 -7.81 -12.26 -3.74
N ALA A 72 -8.34 -13.49 -3.61
CA ALA A 72 -7.56 -14.74 -3.66
C ALA A 72 -6.79 -15.00 -4.97
N GLU A 73 -7.11 -14.23 -6.02
CA GLU A 73 -6.43 -14.27 -7.31
C GLU A 73 -5.05 -13.59 -7.27
N TYR A 74 -4.83 -12.72 -6.29
CA TYR A 74 -3.60 -11.95 -6.14
C TYR A 74 -2.80 -12.38 -4.93
N THR A 75 -1.50 -12.12 -5.03
CA THR A 75 -0.53 -12.39 -3.97
C THR A 75 0.22 -11.11 -3.65
N ILE A 76 0.94 -11.10 -2.53
CA ILE A 76 1.81 -9.97 -2.17
C ILE A 76 2.87 -9.66 -3.25
N LEU A 77 3.23 -10.63 -4.10
CA LEU A 77 4.16 -10.42 -5.22
C LEU A 77 3.55 -9.53 -6.32
N HIS A 78 2.23 -9.63 -6.55
CA HIS A 78 1.54 -8.73 -7.48
C HIS A 78 1.51 -7.29 -6.95
N TRP A 79 1.27 -7.14 -5.64
CA TRP A 79 1.39 -5.84 -4.99
C TRP A 79 2.82 -5.28 -5.09
N LEU A 80 3.84 -6.11 -4.86
CA LEU A 80 5.24 -5.69 -5.01
C LEU A 80 5.56 -5.24 -6.43
N ALA A 81 5.06 -5.94 -7.45
CA ALA A 81 5.26 -5.54 -8.85
C ALA A 81 4.68 -4.13 -9.13
N LEU A 82 3.47 -3.85 -8.65
CA LEU A 82 2.87 -2.51 -8.75
C LEU A 82 3.64 -1.46 -7.95
N LEU A 83 4.06 -1.82 -6.72
CA LEU A 83 4.85 -0.94 -5.87
C LEU A 83 6.16 -0.54 -6.54
N THR A 84 6.89 -1.49 -7.14
CA THR A 84 8.19 -1.25 -7.79
C THR A 84 8.05 -0.51 -9.12
N GLU A 85 6.90 -0.58 -9.77
CA GLU A 85 6.59 0.20 -10.97
C GLU A 85 6.45 1.69 -10.70
N HIS A 86 5.87 2.06 -9.56
CA HIS A 86 5.56 3.45 -9.27
C HIS A 86 6.49 4.09 -8.24
N ARG A 87 6.79 3.39 -7.14
CA ARG A 87 7.53 3.96 -6.02
C ARG A 87 9.02 3.97 -6.33
N ARG A 88 9.64 5.14 -6.21
CA ARG A 88 11.10 5.27 -6.39
C ARG A 88 11.83 4.54 -5.28
N MET A 89 12.69 3.60 -5.66
CA MET A 89 13.59 2.91 -4.74
C MET A 89 14.99 2.83 -5.29
N ARG A 90 15.97 2.97 -4.40
CA ARG A 90 17.38 2.75 -4.74
C ARG A 90 17.61 1.25 -4.87
N ILE A 91 17.94 0.80 -6.08
CA ILE A 91 18.42 -0.55 -6.35
C ILE A 91 19.85 -0.65 -5.81
N SER A 92 20.06 -1.53 -4.83
CA SER A 92 21.34 -1.65 -4.12
C SER A 92 22.08 -2.96 -4.36
N THR A 93 21.42 -3.99 -4.91
CA THR A 93 22.01 -5.31 -5.15
C THR A 93 21.58 -5.85 -6.51
N SER A 94 22.38 -6.76 -7.09
CA SER A 94 22.05 -7.40 -8.38
C SER A 94 20.83 -8.33 -8.26
N VAL A 95 20.64 -8.98 -7.10
CA VAL A 95 19.44 -9.78 -6.82
C VAL A 95 18.19 -8.92 -6.78
N MET A 96 18.25 -7.71 -6.22
CA MET A 96 17.13 -6.76 -6.23
C MET A 96 16.76 -6.34 -7.64
N GLN A 97 17.74 -6.04 -8.49
CA GLN A 97 17.50 -5.69 -9.89
C GLN A 97 16.80 -6.83 -10.64
N ARG A 98 17.31 -8.06 -10.51
CA ARG A 98 16.72 -9.25 -11.14
C ARG A 98 15.34 -9.58 -10.57
N GLY A 99 15.15 -9.43 -9.27
CA GLY A 99 13.86 -9.64 -8.60
C GLY A 99 12.80 -8.68 -9.11
N ILE A 100 13.11 -7.39 -9.22
CA ILE A 100 12.19 -6.41 -9.81
C ILE A 100 11.85 -6.79 -11.26
N ALA A 101 12.85 -7.10 -12.09
CA ALA A 101 12.59 -7.54 -13.47
C ALA A 101 11.65 -8.76 -13.52
N TRP A 102 11.94 -9.78 -12.70
CA TRP A 102 11.10 -10.99 -12.61
C TRP A 102 9.66 -10.69 -12.19
N LEU A 103 9.48 -9.82 -11.18
CA LEU A 103 8.15 -9.40 -10.73
C LEU A 103 7.38 -8.68 -11.84
N HIS A 104 8.04 -7.82 -12.60
CA HIS A 104 7.43 -7.10 -13.72
C HIS A 104 7.05 -8.02 -14.87
N ASP A 105 7.86 -9.04 -15.16
CA ASP A 105 7.60 -9.97 -16.26
C ASP A 105 6.49 -10.97 -15.94
N ASN A 106 6.26 -11.28 -14.66
CA ASN A 106 5.43 -12.43 -14.24
C ASN A 106 4.27 -12.12 -13.30
N PHE A 107 4.33 -11.01 -12.57
CA PHE A 107 3.35 -10.64 -11.53
C PHE A 107 2.72 -9.26 -11.78
N LYS A 108 3.09 -8.59 -12.86
CA LYS A 108 2.53 -7.28 -13.21
C LYS A 108 1.05 -7.41 -13.54
N ILE A 109 0.26 -6.49 -12.98
CA ILE A 109 -1.16 -6.31 -13.31
C ILE A 109 -1.27 -5.11 -14.23
N ASP A 110 -1.99 -5.26 -15.36
CA ASP A 110 -2.39 -4.11 -16.15
C ASP A 110 -3.51 -3.36 -15.41
N VAL A 111 -3.18 -2.19 -14.88
CA VAL A 111 -4.14 -1.36 -14.15
C VAL A 111 -4.94 -0.42 -15.07
N ASN A 112 -4.63 -0.38 -16.37
CA ASN A 112 -5.31 0.47 -17.35
C ASN A 112 -6.69 -0.10 -17.66
N GLY A 113 -7.68 0.28 -16.85
CA GLY A 113 -9.06 -0.22 -16.97
C GLY A 113 -9.78 -0.27 -15.63
N TYR A 114 -9.05 -0.15 -14.54
CA TYR A 114 -9.64 -0.02 -13.21
C TYR A 114 -9.89 1.44 -12.85
N ASP A 115 -11.08 1.68 -12.30
CA ASP A 115 -11.51 2.97 -11.78
C ASP A 115 -10.95 3.24 -10.40
N ALA A 116 -10.74 2.17 -9.61
CA ALA A 116 -10.10 2.24 -8.31
C ALA A 116 -9.25 1.00 -8.01
N ILE A 117 -8.31 1.16 -7.08
CA ILE A 117 -7.45 0.08 -6.56
C ILE A 117 -7.60 0.02 -5.05
N ILE A 118 -7.88 -1.16 -4.52
CA ILE A 118 -7.79 -1.50 -3.11
C ILE A 118 -6.52 -2.32 -2.91
N GLY A 119 -5.65 -1.90 -2.00
CA GLY A 119 -4.42 -2.64 -1.73
C GLY A 119 -3.64 -2.13 -0.52
N TYR A 120 -2.47 -2.72 -0.30
CA TYR A 120 -1.57 -2.34 0.79
C TYR A 120 -1.04 -0.91 0.64
N CYS A 121 -0.82 -0.25 1.77
CA CYS A 121 -0.02 0.95 1.91
C CYS A 121 1.45 0.57 2.21
N ALA A 122 2.39 1.26 1.57
CA ALA A 122 3.82 1.10 1.82
C ALA A 122 4.40 2.23 2.69
N ASP A 123 3.69 2.70 3.71
CA ASP A 123 4.22 3.73 4.61
C ASP A 123 5.21 3.15 5.65
N ASP A 124 6.13 3.99 6.11
CA ASP A 124 7.04 3.70 7.23
C ASP A 124 7.75 2.32 7.12
N SER A 125 7.56 1.45 8.10
CA SER A 125 8.20 0.13 8.17
C SER A 125 7.83 -0.80 7.01
N TYR A 126 6.61 -0.69 6.44
CA TYR A 126 6.18 -1.59 5.37
C TYR A 126 7.01 -1.43 4.09
N PHE A 127 7.44 -0.20 3.77
CA PHE A 127 8.39 0.00 2.66
C PHE A 127 9.75 -0.63 2.94
N SER A 128 10.17 -0.63 4.20
CA SER A 128 11.44 -1.25 4.59
C SER A 128 11.39 -2.77 4.47
N PHE A 129 10.25 -3.40 4.78
CA PHE A 129 10.04 -4.84 4.61
C PHE A 129 10.04 -5.25 3.14
N ALA A 130 9.32 -4.51 2.28
CA ALA A 130 9.35 -4.73 0.83
C ALA A 130 10.80 -4.66 0.29
N ARG A 131 11.58 -3.67 0.72
CA ARG A 131 12.99 -3.55 0.33
C ARG A 131 13.87 -4.67 0.87
N ALA A 132 13.66 -5.12 2.10
CA ALA A 132 14.39 -6.24 2.68
C ALA A 132 14.15 -7.53 1.88
N PHE A 133 12.90 -7.81 1.51
CA PHE A 133 12.55 -8.96 0.67
C PHE A 133 13.22 -8.87 -0.71
N LEU A 134 13.10 -7.72 -1.39
CA LEU A 134 13.72 -7.50 -2.69
C LEU A 134 15.26 -7.60 -2.66
N ARG A 135 15.89 -7.29 -1.53
CA ARG A 135 17.33 -7.47 -1.31
C ARG A 135 17.72 -8.90 -1.00
N ASN A 136 16.76 -9.80 -0.86
CA ASN A 136 16.93 -11.19 -0.43
C ASN A 136 17.31 -11.33 1.06
N ASP A 137 16.99 -10.32 1.89
CA ASP A 137 17.31 -10.34 3.32
C ASP A 137 16.26 -11.12 4.14
N ILE A 138 15.02 -11.22 3.66
CA ILE A 138 13.91 -11.95 4.30
C ILE A 138 13.16 -12.85 3.31
N SER A 139 12.54 -13.90 3.82
CA SER A 139 11.71 -14.82 3.04
C SER A 139 10.32 -14.24 2.76
N LEU A 140 9.61 -14.82 1.79
CA LEU A 140 8.24 -14.47 1.43
C LEU A 140 7.28 -14.68 2.60
N PRO A 141 7.30 -15.79 3.37
CA PRO A 141 6.49 -15.92 4.57
C PRO A 141 6.72 -14.81 5.59
N LEU A 142 7.98 -14.40 5.78
CA LEU A 142 8.31 -13.32 6.70
C LEU A 142 7.83 -11.96 6.19
N LEU A 143 7.91 -11.68 4.89
CA LEU A 143 7.30 -10.50 4.29
C LEU A 143 5.78 -10.51 4.46
N THR A 144 5.11 -11.61 4.15
CA THR A 144 3.65 -11.76 4.29
C THR A 144 3.23 -11.54 5.74
N TYR A 145 3.95 -12.12 6.71
CA TYR A 145 3.74 -11.85 8.13
C TYR A 145 3.91 -10.37 8.46
N ALA A 146 5.00 -9.74 8.00
CA ALA A 146 5.31 -8.35 8.29
C ALA A 146 4.27 -7.38 7.71
N MET A 147 3.81 -7.63 6.49
CA MET A 147 2.68 -6.90 5.89
C MET A 147 1.36 -7.22 6.59
N GLY A 148 1.27 -8.36 7.27
CA GLY A 148 0.20 -8.78 8.16
C GLY A 148 0.19 -8.09 9.53
N LEU A 149 1.26 -7.39 9.91
CA LEU A 149 1.32 -6.60 11.13
C LEU A 149 0.55 -5.28 10.98
N GLY A 150 0.07 -4.74 12.10
CA GLY A 150 -0.70 -3.50 12.17
C GLY A 150 -2.14 -3.62 11.63
N LYS A 151 -3.07 -2.90 12.25
CA LYS A 151 -4.51 -2.97 11.91
C LYS A 151 -4.91 -2.12 10.69
N LEU A 152 -4.01 -1.27 10.20
CA LEU A 152 -4.33 -0.16 9.30
C LEU A 152 -3.32 -0.13 8.13
N ARG A 153 -3.66 -0.79 7.03
CA ARG A 153 -2.78 -0.91 5.85
C ARG A 153 -3.51 -0.91 4.52
N GLU A 154 -4.84 -0.84 4.55
CA GLU A 154 -5.66 -0.82 3.35
C GLU A 154 -5.88 0.62 2.90
N GLN A 155 -5.64 0.84 1.61
CA GLN A 155 -5.93 2.09 0.94
C GLN A 155 -6.80 1.85 -0.29
N PHE A 156 -7.73 2.78 -0.52
CA PHE A 156 -8.61 2.86 -1.67
C PHE A 156 -8.15 4.02 -2.55
N VAL A 157 -7.75 3.74 -3.78
CA VAL A 157 -7.11 4.73 -4.66
C VAL A 157 -7.94 4.95 -5.90
N LEU A 158 -8.39 6.17 -6.14
CA LEU A 158 -9.14 6.54 -7.33
C LEU A 158 -8.19 6.74 -8.51
N LYS A 159 -8.54 6.19 -9.67
CA LYS A 159 -7.66 6.04 -10.84
C LYS A 159 -8.22 6.56 -12.17
N SER A 160 -9.53 6.76 -12.29
CA SER A 160 -10.18 7.20 -13.54
C SER A 160 -11.05 8.44 -13.35
N GLU A 161 -11.33 9.18 -14.42
CA GLU A 161 -12.30 10.29 -14.36
C GLU A 161 -13.66 9.86 -13.82
N LYS A 162 -14.08 8.62 -14.15
CA LYS A 162 -15.32 8.02 -13.62
C LYS A 162 -15.31 7.96 -12.09
N ALA A 163 -14.27 7.39 -11.49
CA ALA A 163 -14.16 7.33 -10.02
C ALA A 163 -14.14 8.72 -9.38
N PHE A 164 -13.47 9.69 -10.00
CA PHE A 164 -13.44 11.08 -9.51
C PHE A 164 -14.80 11.80 -9.65
N GLY A 165 -15.64 11.39 -10.60
CA GLY A 165 -17.02 11.86 -10.74
C GLY A 165 -18.01 11.20 -9.77
N SER A 166 -17.68 10.01 -9.25
CA SER A 166 -18.52 9.23 -8.32
C SER A 166 -18.27 9.52 -6.84
N ILE A 167 -17.20 10.27 -6.50
CA ILE A 167 -16.86 10.64 -5.13
C ILE A 167 -17.36 12.06 -4.79
N TYR A 168 -17.90 12.24 -3.59
CA TYR A 168 -18.39 13.53 -3.14
C TYR A 168 -17.99 13.83 -1.70
N PHE A 169 -17.67 15.10 -1.47
CA PHE A 169 -17.20 15.59 -0.18
C PHE A 169 -18.36 15.69 0.82
N VAL A 170 -18.14 15.18 2.02
CA VAL A 170 -19.10 15.20 3.12
C VAL A 170 -18.70 16.21 4.18
N SER A 171 -17.48 16.08 4.71
CA SER A 171 -17.03 16.90 5.85
C SER A 171 -15.50 16.95 5.93
N TYR A 172 -14.99 17.74 6.88
CA TYR A 172 -13.60 17.66 7.30
C TYR A 172 -13.48 17.77 8.81
N GLU A 173 -12.43 17.17 9.36
CA GLU A 173 -12.04 17.26 10.78
C GLU A 173 -10.59 17.74 10.86
N ALA A 174 -10.32 18.73 11.71
CA ALA A 174 -8.94 19.11 12.04
C ALA A 174 -8.35 18.10 13.03
N VAL A 175 -7.11 17.70 12.80
CA VAL A 175 -6.43 16.67 13.59
C VAL A 175 -5.30 17.29 14.39
N ASP A 176 -5.24 16.94 15.68
CA ASP A 176 -4.09 17.29 16.52
C ASP A 176 -2.84 16.54 16.05
N HIS A 177 -1.87 17.31 15.57
CA HIS A 177 -0.61 16.77 15.07
C HIS A 177 0.17 16.04 16.15
N ALA A 178 0.26 16.57 17.37
CA ALA A 178 1.06 15.99 18.43
C ALA A 178 0.50 14.62 18.85
N GLU A 179 -0.83 14.52 18.97
CA GLU A 179 -1.51 13.27 19.31
C GLU A 179 -1.30 12.21 18.21
N TYR A 180 -1.63 12.51 16.96
CA TYR A 180 -1.62 11.50 15.90
C TYR A 180 -0.23 11.17 15.39
N TYR A 181 0.73 12.10 15.49
CA TYR A 181 2.14 11.77 15.29
C TYR A 181 2.62 10.76 16.33
N ALA A 182 2.29 10.96 17.61
CA ALA A 182 2.65 10.02 18.68
C ALA A 182 1.99 8.64 18.48
N ARG A 183 0.71 8.60 18.10
CA ARG A 183 -0.01 7.36 17.78
C ARG A 183 0.61 6.62 16.60
N ARG A 184 0.87 7.33 15.49
CA ARG A 184 1.54 6.77 14.31
C ARG A 184 2.91 6.18 14.66
N LYS A 185 3.72 6.94 15.41
CA LYS A 185 5.04 6.48 15.86
C LYS A 185 4.94 5.24 16.74
N ALA A 186 4.04 5.23 17.73
CA ALA A 186 3.85 4.08 18.60
C ALA A 186 3.41 2.84 17.81
N ARG A 187 2.53 3.00 16.83
CA ARG A 187 2.11 1.92 15.92
C ARG A 187 3.28 1.40 15.09
N ASP A 188 4.09 2.28 14.50
CA ASP A 188 5.27 1.89 13.73
C ASP A 188 6.30 1.17 14.61
N ASP A 189 6.58 1.69 15.81
CA ASP A 189 7.49 1.06 16.78
C ASP A 189 6.99 -0.34 17.19
N GLN A 190 5.68 -0.53 17.42
CA GLN A 190 5.08 -1.85 17.68
C GLN A 190 5.27 -2.82 16.52
N VAL A 191 5.03 -2.37 15.28
CA VAL A 191 5.25 -3.18 14.07
C VAL A 191 6.71 -3.59 13.95
N ARG A 192 7.65 -2.68 14.21
CA ARG A 192 9.09 -2.96 14.18
C ARG A 192 9.52 -3.95 15.25
N THR A 193 9.03 -3.80 16.47
CA THR A 193 9.32 -4.73 17.57
C THR A 193 8.81 -6.13 17.23
N ALA A 194 7.54 -6.27 16.83
CA ALA A 194 6.95 -7.56 16.48
C ALA A 194 7.69 -8.21 15.29
N PHE A 195 8.06 -7.40 14.28
CA PHE A 195 8.86 -7.88 13.17
C PHE A 195 10.25 -8.37 13.61
N GLN A 196 10.94 -7.63 14.49
CA GLN A 196 12.26 -8.02 14.97
C GLN A 196 12.22 -9.31 15.81
N GLU A 197 11.21 -9.47 16.66
CA GLU A 197 10.98 -10.69 17.43
C GLU A 197 10.74 -11.89 16.51
N LYS A 198 9.92 -11.70 15.47
CA LYS A 198 9.70 -12.73 14.46
C LYS A 198 10.97 -13.05 13.68
N LEU A 199 11.72 -12.03 13.25
CA LEU A 199 12.97 -12.20 12.51
C LEU A 199 14.02 -12.97 13.33
N ASN A 200 14.13 -12.70 14.62
CA ASN A 200 15.10 -13.37 15.51
C ASN A 200 14.74 -14.85 15.76
N SER A 201 13.46 -15.21 15.64
CA SER A 201 12.97 -16.59 15.79
C SER A 201 12.73 -17.29 14.45
N ASP A 202 12.99 -16.60 13.33
CA ASP A 202 12.76 -17.12 11.99
C ASP A 202 13.78 -18.20 11.66
N LYS A 203 13.31 -19.28 11.02
CA LYS A 203 14.14 -20.43 10.67
C LYS A 203 14.83 -20.27 9.31
N LEU A 204 14.70 -19.12 8.66
CA LEU A 204 15.15 -18.87 7.29
C LEU A 204 14.53 -19.86 6.29
N GLU A 205 13.28 -20.24 6.55
CA GLU A 205 12.50 -21.16 5.72
C GLU A 205 11.58 -20.39 4.75
N GLY A 206 11.23 -21.04 3.64
CA GLY A 206 10.35 -20.47 2.60
C GLY A 206 11.10 -19.82 1.45
N LEU A 207 10.34 -19.27 0.51
CA LEU A 207 10.88 -18.71 -0.72
C LEU A 207 11.51 -17.34 -0.48
N TYR A 208 12.78 -17.15 -0.84
CA TYR A 208 13.35 -15.83 -1.02
C TYR A 208 13.18 -15.37 -2.47
N ILE A 209 13.39 -14.08 -2.75
CA ILE A 209 13.29 -13.56 -4.11
C ILE A 209 14.26 -14.26 -5.07
N GLN A 210 15.45 -14.69 -4.61
CA GLN A 210 16.38 -15.47 -5.41
C GLN A 210 15.82 -16.85 -5.77
N ASP A 211 15.07 -17.49 -4.87
CA ASP A 211 14.49 -18.81 -5.09
C ASP A 211 13.32 -18.69 -6.07
N ILE A 212 12.51 -17.64 -5.94
CA ILE A 212 11.43 -17.28 -6.89
C ILE A 212 11.98 -17.16 -8.33
N ILE A 213 13.14 -16.51 -8.49
CA ILE A 213 13.79 -16.37 -9.80
C ILE A 213 14.37 -17.72 -10.26
N ARG A 214 15.14 -18.40 -9.39
CA ARG A 214 15.87 -19.64 -9.74
C ARG A 214 14.93 -20.78 -10.11
N GLU A 215 13.81 -20.88 -9.41
CA GLU A 215 12.82 -21.96 -9.56
C GLU A 215 11.67 -21.55 -10.48
N GLU A 216 11.80 -20.40 -11.14
CA GLU A 216 10.82 -19.85 -12.07
C GLU A 216 9.39 -19.80 -11.54
N VAL A 217 9.22 -19.40 -10.28
CA VAL A 217 7.94 -19.36 -9.58
C VAL A 217 6.95 -18.41 -10.27
N ARG A 218 5.75 -18.92 -10.59
CA ARG A 218 4.66 -18.23 -11.31
C ARG A 218 3.48 -17.91 -10.38
N PRO A 219 2.56 -17.00 -10.76
CA PRO A 219 1.39 -16.63 -9.95
C PRO A 219 0.52 -17.78 -9.43
N ASN A 220 0.44 -18.89 -10.16
CA ASN A 220 -0.34 -20.07 -9.81
C ASN A 220 0.42 -21.11 -8.95
N ASP A 221 1.64 -20.80 -8.53
CA ASP A 221 2.43 -21.69 -7.69
C ASP A 221 1.79 -21.83 -6.29
N PRO A 222 1.51 -23.06 -5.81
CA PRO A 222 0.79 -23.29 -4.56
C PRO A 222 1.56 -22.79 -3.33
N ARG A 223 2.87 -22.52 -3.43
CA ARG A 223 3.69 -21.99 -2.34
C ARG A 223 3.48 -20.48 -2.12
N LEU A 224 2.74 -19.81 -3.00
CA LEU A 224 2.44 -18.38 -2.90
C LEU A 224 1.12 -18.07 -2.17
N GLN A 225 0.33 -19.10 -1.85
CA GLN A 225 -0.95 -18.98 -1.13
C GLN A 225 -0.77 -18.97 0.38
#